data_AF-A0A0Q7AIA4-F1
#
_entry.id   AF-A0A0Q7AIA4-F1
#
_cell.length_a   1.000
_cell.length_b   1.000
_cell.length_c   1.000
_cell.angle_alpha   90.00
_cell.angle_beta   90.00
_cell.angle_gamma   90.00
#
_symmetry.space_group_name_H-M   'P 1'
#
loop_
_entity.id
_entity.type
_entity.pdbx_description
1 polymer ?
#
loop_
_entity_poly.entity_id
_entity_poly.type
_entity_poly.pdbx_seq_one_letter_code
_entity_poly.pdbx_strand_id
1 'polypeptide(L)'
;MIFSWLDATAAQQFGSKLAQSFIASMPAAGAVSDKKFEAKAKTAVAQFERSIAAFRRDHSLNFYQKARLGNAFKWALKDAGYDAAYIEKITDLLMLKLQ
;
A
#
# COMPACT_ATOMS: atom_id res chain seq x y z
N MET A 1 -5.50 -19.26 -16.38
CA MET A 1 -6.54 -18.73 -17.29
C MET A 1 -6.40 -17.23 -17.37
N ILE A 2 -6.70 -16.65 -18.52
CA ILE A 2 -6.58 -15.22 -18.84
C ILE A 2 -7.14 -14.24 -17.77
N PHE A 3 -8.12 -14.65 -16.97
CA PHE A 3 -8.65 -13.83 -15.86
C PHE A 3 -7.69 -13.62 -14.67
N SER A 4 -6.82 -14.58 -14.35
CA SER A 4 -5.91 -14.44 -13.19
C SER A 4 -4.78 -13.42 -13.42
N TRP A 5 -4.38 -13.20 -14.67
CA TRP A 5 -3.43 -12.14 -15.02
C TRP A 5 -4.07 -10.75 -14.83
N LEU A 6 -5.34 -10.60 -15.23
CA LEU A 6 -6.09 -9.35 -15.09
C LEU A 6 -6.22 -8.95 -13.61
N ASP A 7 -6.50 -9.90 -12.72
CA ASP A 7 -6.54 -9.63 -11.28
C ASP A 7 -5.16 -9.27 -10.69
N ALA A 8 -4.08 -9.87 -11.20
CA ALA A 8 -2.72 -9.52 -10.76
C ALA A 8 -2.33 -8.10 -11.19
N THR A 9 -2.74 -7.68 -12.39
CA THR A 9 -2.60 -6.29 -12.86
C THR A 9 -3.49 -5.36 -12.04
N ALA A 10 -4.72 -5.74 -11.72
CA ALA A 10 -5.63 -4.95 -10.87
C ALA A 10 -5.04 -4.75 -9.47
N ALA A 11 -4.49 -5.81 -8.85
CA ALA A 11 -3.84 -5.75 -7.54
C ALA A 11 -2.59 -4.84 -7.56
N GLN A 12 -1.79 -4.90 -8.62
CA GLN A 12 -0.66 -4.00 -8.82
C GLN A 12 -1.11 -2.53 -8.94
N GLN A 13 -2.09 -2.23 -9.79
CA GLN A 13 -2.63 -0.88 -9.95
C GLN A 13 -3.24 -0.36 -8.66
N PHE A 14 -3.94 -1.23 -7.92
CA PHE A 14 -4.50 -0.89 -6.62
C PHE A 14 -3.40 -0.54 -5.61
N GLY A 15 -2.33 -1.34 -5.53
CA GLY A 15 -1.16 -1.04 -4.70
C GLY A 15 -0.52 0.30 -5.02
N SER A 16 -0.33 0.62 -6.31
CA SER A 16 0.18 1.94 -6.72
C SER A 16 -0.75 3.09 -6.35
N LYS A 17 -2.08 2.93 -6.49
CA LYS A 17 -3.06 3.95 -6.08
C LYS A 17 -3.05 4.20 -4.57
N LEU A 18 -2.92 3.14 -3.77
CA LEU A 18 -2.79 3.26 -2.32
C LEU A 18 -1.52 4.04 -1.95
N ALA A 19 -0.40 3.75 -2.60
CA ALA A 19 0.85 4.48 -2.37
C ALA A 19 0.72 5.95 -2.76
N GLN A 20 0.15 6.27 -3.91
CA GLN A 20 -0.07 7.66 -4.32
C GLN A 20 -0.96 8.43 -3.33
N SER A 21 -2.04 7.80 -2.86
CA SER A 21 -2.91 8.36 -1.82
C SER A 21 -2.16 8.59 -0.51
N PHE A 22 -1.30 7.63 -0.13
CA PHE A 22 -0.46 7.74 1.05
C PHE A 22 0.51 8.90 0.94
N ILE A 23 1.25 8.99 -0.17
CA ILE A 23 2.22 10.05 -0.46
C ILE A 23 1.54 11.43 -0.41
N ALA A 24 0.36 11.56 -1.03
CA ALA A 24 -0.40 12.81 -1.03
C ALA A 24 -0.88 13.23 0.37
N SER A 25 -1.12 12.26 1.27
CA SER A 25 -1.53 12.53 2.65
C SER A 25 -0.37 12.79 3.61
N MET A 26 0.86 12.46 3.21
CA MET A 26 2.04 12.61 4.04
C MET A 26 2.71 13.97 3.85
N PRO A 27 3.22 14.59 4.95
CA PRO A 27 4.15 15.71 4.81
C PRO A 27 5.43 15.22 4.11
N ALA A 28 6.16 16.13 3.47
CA ALA A 28 7.39 15.82 2.74
C ALA A 28 8.31 14.89 3.54
N ALA A 29 8.90 13.90 2.87
CA ALA A 29 9.78 12.91 3.49
C ALA A 29 10.89 13.61 4.31
N GLY A 30 11.01 13.28 5.59
CA GLY A 30 11.97 13.90 6.51
C GLY A 30 11.46 15.11 7.31
N ALA A 31 10.22 15.58 7.10
CA ALA A 31 9.68 16.76 7.79
C ALA A 31 9.08 16.48 9.19
N VAL A 32 8.98 15.22 9.62
CA VAL A 32 8.35 14.82 10.89
C VAL A 32 9.14 13.74 11.60
N SER A 33 9.12 13.74 12.93
CA SER A 33 9.75 12.72 13.76
C SER A 33 9.11 11.33 13.56
N ASP A 34 9.90 10.27 13.75
CA ASP A 34 9.51 8.87 13.52
C ASP A 34 8.19 8.48 14.18
N LYS A 35 8.00 8.89 15.44
CA LYS A 35 6.79 8.56 16.19
C LYS A 35 5.53 9.23 15.60
N LYS A 36 5.66 10.48 15.15
CA LYS A 36 4.56 11.23 14.52
C LYS A 36 4.26 10.70 13.12
N PHE A 37 5.30 10.30 12.39
CA PHE A 37 5.19 9.64 11.10
C PHE A 37 4.48 8.29 11.23
N GLU A 38 4.87 7.45 12.18
CA GLU A 38 4.26 6.14 12.41
C GLU A 38 2.77 6.25 12.78
N ALA A 39 2.42 7.18 13.67
CA ALA A 39 1.02 7.44 14.02
C ALA A 39 0.21 7.88 12.79
N LYS A 40 0.74 8.81 11.98
CA LYS A 40 0.08 9.21 10.72
C LYS A 40 0.00 8.06 9.73
N ALA A 41 1.02 7.23 9.63
CA ALA A 41 1.05 6.11 8.70
C ALA A 41 -0.01 5.07 9.05
N LYS A 42 -0.17 4.75 10.33
CA LYS A 42 -1.26 3.89 10.82
C LYS A 42 -2.63 4.47 10.48
N THR A 43 -2.84 5.77 10.67
CA THR A 43 -4.09 6.44 10.32
C THR A 43 -4.35 6.41 8.81
N ALA A 44 -3.32 6.69 7.99
CA ALA A 44 -3.44 6.65 6.53
C ALA A 44 -3.74 5.24 6.02
N VAL A 45 -3.08 4.22 6.57
CA VAL A 45 -3.36 2.81 6.23
C VAL A 45 -4.74 2.38 6.72
N ALA A 46 -5.19 2.83 7.89
CA ALA A 46 -6.55 2.57 8.38
C ALA A 46 -7.62 3.18 7.46
N GLN A 47 -7.35 4.33 6.85
CA GLN A 47 -8.25 4.93 5.87
C GLN A 47 -8.43 4.04 4.61
N PHE A 48 -7.46 3.18 4.30
CA PHE A 48 -7.54 2.24 3.18
C PHE A 48 -8.46 1.05 3.44
N GLU A 49 -8.90 0.80 4.67
CA GLU A 49 -9.75 -0.36 5.01
C GLU A 49 -11.01 -0.42 4.14
N ARG A 50 -11.68 0.71 3.91
CA ARG A 50 -12.87 0.77 3.04
C ARG A 50 -12.55 0.43 1.58
N SER A 51 -11.44 0.94 1.05
CA SER A 51 -10.99 0.68 -0.33
C SER A 51 -10.55 -0.78 -0.50
N ILE A 52 -9.87 -1.34 0.49
CA ILE A 52 -9.44 -2.75 0.52
C ILE A 52 -10.67 -3.67 0.58
N ALA A 53 -11.65 -3.36 1.43
CA ALA A 53 -12.89 -4.11 1.53
C ALA A 53 -13.68 -4.09 0.22
N ALA A 54 -13.77 -2.93 -0.45
CA ALA A 54 -14.39 -2.83 -1.77
C ALA A 54 -13.64 -3.67 -2.81
N PHE A 55 -12.30 -3.57 -2.86
CA PHE A 55 -11.50 -4.35 -3.79
C PHE A 55 -11.64 -5.86 -3.58
N ARG A 56 -11.72 -6.32 -2.32
CA ARG A 56 -11.94 -7.74 -1.96
C ARG A 56 -13.29 -8.29 -2.39
N ARG A 57 -14.30 -7.44 -2.60
CA ARG A 57 -15.62 -7.88 -3.08
C ARG A 57 -15.60 -8.25 -4.56
N ASP A 58 -14.83 -7.49 -5.35
CA ASP A 58 -14.80 -7.64 -6.80
C ASP A 58 -13.60 -8.49 -7.27
N HIS A 59 -12.54 -8.58 -6.47
CA HIS A 59 -11.34 -9.33 -6.76
C HIS A 59 -10.96 -10.27 -5.60
N SER A 60 -10.67 -11.53 -5.91
CA SER A 60 -9.95 -12.36 -4.94
C SER A 60 -8.55 -11.77 -4.76
N LEU A 61 -8.07 -11.68 -3.51
CA LEU A 61 -6.68 -11.34 -3.19
C LEU A 61 -5.98 -12.62 -2.71
N ASN A 62 -5.55 -13.44 -3.66
CA ASN A 62 -4.69 -14.57 -3.38
C ASN A 62 -3.28 -14.10 -2.99
N PHE A 63 -2.45 -15.03 -2.49
CA PHE A 63 -1.09 -14.73 -2.02
C PHE A 63 -0.25 -13.98 -3.07
N TYR A 64 -0.32 -14.38 -4.33
CA TYR A 64 0.41 -13.75 -5.43
C TYR A 64 -0.03 -12.31 -5.69
N GLN A 65 -1.34 -12.04 -5.65
CA GLN A 65 -1.89 -10.70 -5.83
C GLN A 65 -1.56 -9.78 -4.66
N LYS A 66 -1.62 -10.30 -3.41
CA LYS A 66 -1.15 -9.56 -2.23
C LYS A 66 0.33 -9.17 -2.37
N ALA A 67 1.17 -10.08 -2.84
CA ALA A 67 2.58 -9.79 -3.11
C ALA A 67 2.77 -8.74 -4.22
N ARG A 68 2.02 -8.84 -5.32
CA ARG A 68 2.02 -7.83 -6.41
C ARG A 68 1.60 -6.45 -5.91
N LEU A 69 0.56 -6.38 -5.11
CA LEU A 69 0.07 -5.15 -4.48
C LEU A 69 1.15 -4.55 -3.56
N GLY A 70 1.69 -5.34 -2.64
CA GLY A 70 2.74 -4.92 -1.73
C GLY A 70 3.99 -4.41 -2.46
N ASN A 71 4.43 -5.12 -3.51
CA ASN A 71 5.54 -4.69 -4.34
C ASN A 71 5.26 -3.36 -5.06
N ALA A 72 4.08 -3.22 -5.66
CA ALA A 72 3.69 -1.99 -6.33
C ALA A 72 3.67 -0.79 -5.36
N PHE A 73 3.20 -1.04 -4.13
CA PHE A 73 3.20 -0.05 -3.06
C PHE A 73 4.63 0.33 -2.65
N LYS A 74 5.52 -0.64 -2.41
CA LYS A 74 6.93 -0.42 -2.08
C LYS A 74 7.66 0.41 -3.13
N TRP A 75 7.53 0.05 -4.41
CA TRP A 75 8.20 0.76 -5.50
C TRP A 75 7.71 2.21 -5.62
N ALA A 76 6.41 2.45 -5.50
CA ALA A 76 5.87 3.80 -5.55
C ALA A 76 6.38 4.69 -4.38
N LEU A 77 6.52 4.13 -3.17
CA LEU A 77 7.13 4.87 -2.06
C LEU A 77 8.63 5.11 -2.27
N LYS A 78 9.34 4.13 -2.84
CA LYS A 78 10.76 4.28 -3.19
C LYS A 78 10.97 5.40 -4.21
N ASP A 79 10.15 5.44 -5.26
CA ASP A 79 10.21 6.48 -6.29
C ASP A 79 9.87 7.87 -5.73
N ALA A 80 9.08 7.94 -4.67
CA ALA A 80 8.79 9.18 -3.94
C ALA A 80 9.90 9.59 -2.94
N GLY A 81 10.99 8.83 -2.84
CA GLY A 81 12.16 9.19 -2.02
C GLY A 81 12.06 8.84 -0.54
N TYR A 82 11.16 7.92 -0.15
CA TYR A 82 11.10 7.44 1.23
C TYR A 82 12.28 6.50 1.53
N ASP A 83 12.76 6.53 2.78
CA ASP A 83 13.82 5.63 3.22
C ASP A 83 13.33 4.18 3.34
N ALA A 84 14.23 3.23 3.06
CA ALA A 84 13.93 1.80 2.96
C ALA A 84 13.32 1.23 4.25
N ALA A 85 13.79 1.65 5.43
CA ALA A 85 13.26 1.17 6.70
C ALA A 85 11.81 1.60 6.91
N TYR A 86 11.43 2.79 6.42
CA TYR A 86 10.04 3.25 6.49
C TYR A 86 9.16 2.55 5.47
N ILE A 87 9.67 2.34 4.25
CA ILE A 87 8.94 1.62 3.19
C ILE A 87 8.55 0.23 3.69
N GLU A 88 9.48 -0.52 4.29
CA GLU A 88 9.21 -1.83 4.86
C GLU A 88 8.13 -1.76 5.95
N LYS A 89 8.31 -0.89 6.96
CA LYS A 89 7.33 -0.74 8.06
C LYS A 89 5.92 -0.43 7.58
N ILE A 90 5.75 0.51 6.66
CA ILE A 90 4.42 0.89 6.16
C ILE A 90 3.83 -0.24 5.32
N THR A 91 4.65 -0.90 4.51
CA THR A 91 4.17 -2.03 3.71
C THR A 91 3.72 -3.19 4.58
N ASP A 92 4.44 -3.49 5.65
CA ASP A 92 4.04 -4.53 6.60
C ASP A 92 2.70 -4.21 7.27
N LEU A 93 2.49 -2.95 7.69
CA LEU A 93 1.19 -2.49 8.21
C LEU A 93 0.06 -2.68 7.19
N LEU A 94 0.32 -2.36 5.92
CA LEU A 94 -0.64 -2.58 4.84
C LEU A 94 -0.93 -4.08 4.64
N MET A 95 0.11 -4.92 4.64
CA MET A 95 -0.03 -6.36 4.45
C MET A 95 -0.81 -7.03 5.59
N LEU A 96 -0.64 -6.57 6.83
CA LEU A 96 -1.44 -7.02 7.98
C LEU A 96 -2.94 -6.73 7.79
N LYS A 97 -3.29 -5.58 7.18
CA LYS A 97 -4.69 -5.24 6.86
C LYS A 97 -5.26 -6.04 5.69
N LEU A 98 -4.39 -6.64 4.87
CA LEU A 98 -4.77 -7.48 3.74
C LEU A 98 -4.95 -8.95 4.12
N GLN A 99 -4.69 -9.36 5.37
CA GLN A 99 -4.86 -10.74 5.82
C GLN A 99 -6.32 -11.22 5.69
#